data_AF-A0A5R8XZA2-F1
#
_entry.id   AF-A0A5R8XZA2-F1
#
_cell.length_a   1.000
_cell.length_b   1.000
_cell.length_c   1.000
_cell.angle_alpha   90.00
_cell.angle_beta   90.00
_cell.angle_gamma   90.00
#
_symmetry.space_group_name_H-M   'P 1'
#
loop_
_entity.id
_entity.type
_entity.pdbx_description
1 polymer ?
#
loop_
_entity_poly.entity_id
_entity_poly.type
_entity_poly.pdbx_seq_one_letter_code
_entity_poly.pdbx_strand_id
1 'polypeptide(L)'
;MNNFPKQELIIDAILNGVVAAKNNFLFWTNNRLSLSFGPHKIVTIHIAQEIAKIKEDTPEIFINATVSDILRCSLPKRDQFLEFMNHRDLKEGTFSITLDERLEHANDNDSISRVIISVVNNVINSKAEYLDEIERICKMINRDDEYKNSTLDYGIFTFYSDISSEARKKLDKRIPEIINNFDKVVAKYDNLKSSFKGGEINKTQSKGEWSIGCYIIEPFYK
;
A
#
# COMPACT_ATOMS: atom_id res chain seq x y z
N MET A 1 15.73 17.84 -10.21
CA MET A 1 15.97 16.38 -10.13
C MET A 1 14.91 15.86 -9.18
N ASN A 2 14.26 14.73 -9.49
CA ASN A 2 13.24 14.17 -8.61
C ASN A 2 14.01 13.51 -7.43
N ASN A 3 13.96 14.09 -6.23
CA ASN A 3 14.65 13.54 -5.05
C ASN A 3 13.78 12.47 -4.39
N PHE A 4 13.30 11.51 -5.18
CA PHE A 4 12.42 10.45 -4.70
C PHE A 4 12.76 9.10 -5.33
N PRO A 5 12.65 7.97 -4.60
CA PRO A 5 13.06 6.68 -5.13
C PRO A 5 12.19 6.26 -6.32
N LYS A 6 12.79 5.45 -7.19
CA LYS A 6 12.04 4.77 -8.26
C LYS A 6 10.99 3.83 -7.66
N GLN A 7 9.83 3.74 -8.33
CA GLN A 7 8.72 2.89 -7.92
C GLN A 7 9.14 1.42 -7.71
N GLU A 8 9.99 0.88 -8.58
CA GLU A 8 10.51 -0.48 -8.48
C GLU A 8 11.28 -0.73 -7.17
N LEU A 9 12.11 0.22 -6.73
CA LEU A 9 12.86 0.10 -5.47
C LEU A 9 11.91 0.08 -4.26
N ILE A 10 10.83 0.86 -4.31
CA ILE A 10 9.81 0.86 -3.25
C ILE A 10 9.04 -0.46 -3.25
N ILE A 11 8.65 -0.99 -4.41
CA ILE A 11 7.96 -2.29 -4.52
C ILE A 11 8.85 -3.41 -3.98
N ASP A 12 10.13 -3.44 -4.38
CA ASP A 12 11.08 -4.45 -3.90
C ASP A 12 11.29 -4.36 -2.39
N ALA A 13 11.41 -3.15 -1.85
CA ALA A 13 11.49 -2.94 -0.40
C ALA A 13 10.22 -3.43 0.33
N ILE A 14 9.03 -3.21 -0.24
CA ILE A 14 7.77 -3.73 0.32
C ILE A 14 7.78 -5.26 0.35
N LEU A 15 8.07 -5.91 -0.78
CA LEU A 15 8.09 -7.37 -0.87
C LEU A 15 9.11 -7.96 0.12
N ASN A 16 10.32 -7.40 0.17
CA ASN A 16 11.35 -7.80 1.12
C ASN A 16 10.92 -7.57 2.57
N GLY A 17 10.21 -6.48 2.87
CA GLY A 17 9.73 -6.17 4.21
C GLY A 17 8.70 -7.17 4.71
N VAL A 18 7.80 -7.63 3.84
CA VAL A 18 6.85 -8.69 4.18
C VAL A 18 7.57 -10.02 4.42
N VAL A 19 8.57 -10.36 3.58
CA VAL A 19 9.41 -11.56 3.79
C VAL A 19 10.17 -11.48 5.11
N ALA A 20 10.76 -10.32 5.44
CA ALA A 20 11.45 -10.09 6.69
C ALA A 20 10.51 -10.24 7.90
N ALA A 21 9.31 -9.63 7.84
CA ALA A 21 8.28 -9.78 8.87
C ALA A 21 7.92 -11.25 9.10
N LYS A 22 7.72 -12.01 8.00
CA LYS A 22 7.40 -13.44 8.07
C LYS A 22 8.53 -14.21 8.74
N ASN A 23 9.76 -14.03 8.31
CA ASN A 23 10.90 -14.78 8.83
C ASN A 23 11.13 -14.47 10.32
N ASN A 24 10.99 -13.20 10.71
CA ASN A 24 11.11 -12.78 12.10
C ASN A 24 9.99 -13.37 12.98
N PHE A 25 8.73 -13.32 12.52
CA PHE A 25 7.60 -13.89 13.25
C PHE A 25 7.69 -15.41 13.40
N LEU A 26 8.13 -16.10 12.34
CA LEU A 26 8.36 -17.53 12.37
C LEU A 26 9.48 -17.90 13.35
N PHE A 27 10.53 -17.08 13.43
CA PHE A 27 11.59 -17.25 14.42
C PHE A 27 11.05 -17.09 15.85
N TRP A 28 10.31 -16.02 16.14
CA TRP A 28 9.72 -15.78 17.47
C TRP A 28 8.77 -16.89 17.93
N THR A 29 8.01 -17.46 17.00
CA THR A 29 7.02 -18.49 17.30
C THR A 29 7.57 -19.90 17.21
N ASN A 30 8.87 -20.06 16.97
CA ASN A 30 9.52 -21.34 16.67
C ASN A 30 8.72 -22.14 15.63
N ASN A 31 8.35 -21.48 14.54
CA ASN A 31 7.58 -22.06 13.46
C ASN A 31 6.22 -22.64 13.88
N ARG A 32 5.61 -22.22 14.99
CA ARG A 32 4.29 -22.74 15.40
C ARG A 32 3.12 -22.01 14.76
N LEU A 33 3.29 -20.72 14.47
CA LEU A 33 2.27 -19.89 13.86
C LEU A 33 2.71 -19.45 12.46
N SER A 34 1.79 -18.89 11.71
CA SER A 34 2.05 -18.23 10.43
C SER A 34 1.86 -16.72 10.57
N LEU A 35 2.41 -15.92 9.66
CA LEU A 35 2.45 -14.46 9.80
C LEU A 35 1.04 -13.84 9.90
N SER A 36 -0.02 -14.51 9.41
CA SER A 36 -1.40 -14.06 9.61
C SER A 36 -1.83 -13.95 11.07
N PHE A 37 -1.19 -14.67 11.99
CA PHE A 37 -1.37 -14.54 13.45
C PHE A 37 -0.45 -13.49 14.08
N GLY A 38 0.32 -12.77 13.26
CA GLY A 38 1.25 -11.76 13.69
C GLY A 38 0.56 -10.52 14.29
N PRO A 39 1.26 -9.76 15.15
CA PRO A 39 0.77 -8.50 15.68
C PRO A 39 0.37 -7.51 14.58
N HIS A 40 -0.63 -6.67 14.85
CA HIS A 40 -1.29 -5.78 13.87
C HIS A 40 -0.34 -4.95 12.98
N LYS A 41 0.82 -4.52 13.48
CA LYS A 41 1.78 -3.67 12.75
C LYS A 41 3.08 -4.35 12.36
N ILE A 42 3.24 -5.66 12.62
CA ILE A 42 4.51 -6.35 12.34
C ILE A 42 4.92 -6.20 10.88
N VAL A 43 3.98 -6.33 9.95
CA VAL A 43 4.23 -6.23 8.51
C VAL A 43 4.59 -4.79 8.13
N THR A 44 3.80 -3.82 8.60
CA THR A 44 4.02 -2.38 8.36
C THR A 44 5.40 -1.92 8.82
N ILE A 45 5.82 -2.32 10.04
CA ILE A 45 7.12 -1.91 10.60
C ILE A 45 8.28 -2.47 9.77
N HIS A 46 8.23 -3.74 9.36
CA HIS A 46 9.32 -4.32 8.56
C HIS A 46 9.36 -3.75 7.14
N ILE A 47 8.19 -3.44 6.54
CA ILE A 47 8.16 -2.70 5.27
C ILE A 47 8.85 -1.34 5.42
N ALA A 48 8.50 -0.56 6.46
CA ALA A 48 9.14 0.73 6.72
C ALA A 48 10.65 0.60 6.92
N GLN A 49 11.11 -0.43 7.64
CA GLN A 49 12.53 -0.72 7.82
C GLN A 49 13.26 -1.05 6.52
N GLU A 50 12.65 -1.81 5.61
CA GLU A 50 13.27 -2.09 4.31
C GLU A 50 13.27 -0.84 3.40
N ILE A 51 12.19 -0.04 3.40
CA ILE A 51 12.15 1.22 2.66
C ILE A 51 13.25 2.18 3.15
N ALA A 52 13.48 2.23 4.47
CA ALA A 52 14.53 3.06 5.07
C ALA A 52 15.96 2.67 4.65
N LYS A 53 16.16 1.48 4.05
CA LYS A 53 17.48 1.04 3.54
C LYS A 53 17.75 1.52 2.11
N ILE A 54 16.76 2.08 1.42
CA ILE A 54 16.96 2.68 0.09
C ILE A 54 17.89 3.88 0.26
N LYS A 55 19.10 3.82 -0.32
CA LYS A 55 20.15 4.83 -0.14
C LYS A 55 19.99 6.05 -1.05
N GLU A 56 19.50 5.83 -2.27
CA GLU A 56 19.28 6.89 -3.25
C GLU A 56 17.92 7.51 -2.95
N ASP A 57 17.91 8.83 -2.74
CA ASP A 57 16.68 9.61 -2.57
C ASP A 57 15.76 9.07 -1.46
N THR A 58 16.33 8.64 -0.32
CA THR A 58 15.60 8.01 0.78
C THR A 58 14.39 8.87 1.20
N PRO A 59 13.16 8.33 1.15
CA PRO A 59 11.97 9.10 1.47
C PRO A 59 11.89 9.35 2.98
N GLU A 60 11.06 10.31 3.37
CA GLU A 60 10.55 10.37 4.73
C GLU A 60 9.38 9.41 4.88
N ILE A 61 9.36 8.66 5.99
CA ILE A 61 8.42 7.56 6.19
C ILE A 61 7.51 7.89 7.36
N PHE A 62 6.23 8.06 7.06
CA PHE A 62 5.19 8.28 8.05
C PHE A 62 4.35 7.02 8.21
N ILE A 63 3.99 6.69 9.46
CA ILE A 63 3.18 5.51 9.77
C ILE A 63 1.83 5.99 10.31
N ASN A 64 0.74 5.51 9.73
CA ASN A 64 -0.63 5.92 10.08
C ASN A 64 -0.91 7.41 9.88
N ALA A 65 -0.33 8.04 8.86
CA ALA A 65 -0.69 9.39 8.49
C ALA A 65 -2.18 9.44 8.11
N THR A 66 -2.87 10.50 8.53
CA THR A 66 -4.30 10.67 8.26
C THR A 66 -4.53 11.09 6.81
N VAL A 67 -5.73 10.88 6.30
CA VAL A 67 -6.12 11.36 4.96
C VAL A 67 -5.93 12.87 4.88
N SER A 68 -6.35 13.60 5.91
CA SER A 68 -6.18 15.05 5.99
C SER A 68 -4.71 15.49 5.95
N ASP A 69 -3.82 14.82 6.69
CA ASP A 69 -2.39 15.18 6.72
C ASP A 69 -1.75 14.97 5.34
N ILE A 70 -2.04 13.83 4.70
CA ILE A 70 -1.51 13.51 3.36
C ILE A 70 -2.01 14.52 2.33
N LEU A 71 -3.29 14.90 2.38
CA LEU A 71 -3.86 15.88 1.44
C LEU A 71 -3.27 17.28 1.62
N ARG A 72 -3.00 17.71 2.86
CA ARG A 72 -2.30 18.99 3.12
C ARG A 72 -0.91 19.01 2.50
N CYS A 73 -0.25 17.86 2.42
CA CYS A 73 1.08 17.72 1.87
C CYS A 73 1.10 17.34 0.38
N SER A 74 -0.06 17.14 -0.26
CA SER A 74 -0.11 16.72 -1.67
C SER A 74 -0.97 17.59 -2.58
N LEU A 75 -1.94 18.31 -2.04
CA LEU A 75 -2.75 19.23 -2.83
C LEU A 75 -1.99 20.53 -3.14
N PRO A 76 -2.28 21.20 -4.27
CA PRO A 76 -1.67 22.49 -4.61
C PRO A 76 -1.89 23.58 -3.55
N LYS A 77 -3.01 23.53 -2.84
CA LYS A 77 -3.31 24.39 -1.70
C LYS A 77 -3.69 23.54 -0.50
N ARG A 78 -3.01 23.76 0.63
CA ARG A 78 -3.13 22.93 1.83
C ARG A 78 -4.51 22.99 2.46
N ASP A 79 -5.20 24.12 2.37
CA ASP A 79 -6.52 24.38 2.95
C ASP A 79 -7.67 23.72 2.19
N GLN A 80 -7.43 23.24 0.97
CA GLN A 80 -8.45 22.59 0.13
C GLN A 80 -8.77 21.15 0.52
N PHE A 81 -8.07 20.56 1.50
CA PHE A 81 -8.26 19.15 1.86
C PHE A 81 -9.71 18.83 2.28
N LEU A 82 -10.39 19.72 3.00
CA LEU A 82 -11.79 19.53 3.41
C LEU A 82 -12.74 19.53 2.21
N GLU A 83 -12.54 20.46 1.27
CA GLU A 83 -13.33 20.54 0.05
C GLU A 83 -13.11 19.30 -0.82
N PHE A 84 -11.84 18.89 -1.01
CA PHE A 84 -11.45 17.67 -1.71
C PHE A 84 -12.14 16.44 -1.11
N MET A 85 -12.10 16.31 0.22
CA MET A 85 -12.71 15.17 0.91
C MET A 85 -14.23 15.14 0.72
N ASN A 86 -14.90 16.28 0.89
CA ASN A 86 -16.35 16.38 0.73
C ASN A 86 -16.78 16.10 -0.72
N HIS A 87 -16.07 16.67 -1.70
CA HIS A 87 -16.39 16.50 -3.12
C HIS A 87 -16.29 15.03 -3.56
N ARG A 88 -15.35 14.28 -2.98
CA ARG A 88 -15.10 12.88 -3.36
C ARG A 88 -15.75 11.85 -2.43
N ASP A 89 -16.59 12.28 -1.49
CA ASP A 89 -17.13 11.41 -0.42
C ASP A 89 -16.01 10.55 0.21
N LEU A 90 -14.91 11.22 0.54
CA LEU A 90 -13.70 10.61 1.07
C LEU A 90 -13.72 10.77 2.60
N LYS A 91 -13.90 9.66 3.29
CA LYS A 91 -13.93 9.63 4.76
C LYS A 91 -12.52 9.78 5.33
N GLU A 92 -12.45 10.43 6.49
CA GLU A 92 -11.24 10.45 7.29
C GLU A 92 -10.80 9.02 7.64
N GLY A 93 -9.49 8.82 7.74
CA GLY A 93 -8.89 7.51 7.96
C GLY A 93 -7.38 7.62 7.99
N THR A 94 -6.67 6.48 7.96
CA THR A 94 -5.21 6.48 7.96
C THR A 94 -4.67 5.51 6.91
N PHE A 95 -3.54 5.87 6.30
CA PHE A 95 -2.76 4.94 5.48
C PHE A 95 -1.65 4.30 6.30
N SER A 96 -1.35 3.03 6.05
CA SER A 96 -0.39 2.28 6.87
C SER A 96 1.01 2.89 6.79
N ILE A 97 1.42 3.31 5.59
CA ILE A 97 2.67 4.03 5.35
C ILE A 97 2.38 5.15 4.34
N THR A 98 2.94 6.32 4.58
CA THR A 98 3.05 7.40 3.59
C THR A 98 4.51 7.72 3.38
N LEU A 99 4.91 7.92 2.12
CA LEU A 99 6.26 8.29 1.75
C LEU A 99 6.26 9.70 1.16
N ASP A 100 7.06 10.54 1.78
CA ASP A 100 7.20 11.94 1.40
C ASP A 100 8.60 12.21 0.84
N GLU A 101 8.70 13.21 -0.03
CA GLU A 101 9.98 13.67 -0.56
C GLU A 101 10.82 14.27 0.57
N ARG A 102 12.06 13.78 0.71
CA ARG A 102 12.97 14.30 1.73
C ARG A 102 13.49 15.66 1.30
N LEU A 103 13.27 16.66 2.15
CA LEU A 103 13.69 18.03 1.93
C LEU A 103 14.16 18.68 3.24
N GLU A 104 14.87 19.79 3.13
CA GLU A 104 15.23 20.59 4.30
C GLU A 104 13.99 21.35 4.80
N HIS A 105 13.46 20.92 5.93
CA HIS A 105 12.26 21.51 6.53
C HIS A 105 12.56 22.92 7.04
N ALA A 106 11.84 23.93 6.55
CA ALA A 106 11.89 25.26 7.15
C ALA A 106 10.90 25.38 8.32
N ASN A 107 9.83 24.58 8.32
CA ASN A 107 8.89 24.45 9.42
C ASN A 107 8.20 23.06 9.42
N ASP A 108 7.44 22.76 10.48
CA ASP A 108 6.77 21.47 10.70
C ASP A 108 5.71 21.10 9.64
N ASN A 109 5.38 22.01 8.73
CA ASN A 109 4.37 21.77 7.69
C ASN A 109 4.99 21.49 6.31
N ASP A 110 6.32 21.48 6.18
CA ASP A 110 6.99 21.39 4.88
C ASP A 110 7.19 19.95 4.44
N SER A 111 6.10 19.24 4.13
CA SER A 111 6.20 17.90 3.53
C SER A 111 5.52 17.83 2.17
N ILE A 112 5.99 16.91 1.33
CA ILE A 112 5.46 16.65 0.01
C ILE A 112 5.16 15.16 -0.11
N SER A 113 3.90 14.78 0.03
CA SER A 113 3.50 13.38 -0.05
C SER A 113 3.48 12.89 -1.49
N ARG A 114 4.16 11.75 -1.72
CA ARG A 114 4.31 11.15 -3.05
C ARG A 114 3.63 9.80 -3.16
N VAL A 115 3.69 8.98 -2.11
CA VAL A 115 3.15 7.60 -2.15
C VAL A 115 2.37 7.27 -0.89
N ILE A 116 1.21 6.64 -1.08
CA ILE A 116 0.40 6.08 0.01
C ILE A 116 0.38 4.55 -0.08
N ILE A 117 0.49 3.87 1.06
CA ILE A 117 0.56 2.41 1.12
C ILE A 117 -0.40 1.90 2.20
N SER A 118 -1.31 1.03 1.79
CA SER A 118 -2.18 0.26 2.69
C SER A 118 -1.60 -1.14 2.85
N VAL A 119 -1.34 -1.55 4.09
CA VAL A 119 -0.73 -2.84 4.41
C VAL A 119 -1.77 -3.70 5.12
N VAL A 120 -2.14 -4.83 4.52
CA VAL A 120 -3.15 -5.73 5.08
C VAL A 120 -2.57 -7.13 5.29
N ASN A 121 -2.69 -7.63 6.51
CA ASN A 121 -2.31 -9.00 6.82
C ASN A 121 -3.50 -9.95 6.64
N ASN A 122 -3.25 -11.18 6.18
CA ASN A 122 -4.22 -12.25 6.03
C ASN A 122 -5.35 -12.00 4.99
N VAL A 123 -4.97 -11.58 3.77
CA VAL A 123 -5.94 -11.39 2.67
C VAL A 123 -6.16 -12.70 1.92
N ILE A 124 -7.25 -13.41 2.22
CA ILE A 124 -7.56 -14.72 1.59
C ILE A 124 -8.76 -14.67 0.63
N ASN A 125 -9.54 -13.59 0.67
CA ASN A 125 -10.68 -13.33 -0.19
C ASN A 125 -10.86 -11.81 -0.36
N SER A 126 -11.64 -11.41 -1.36
CA SER A 126 -12.07 -10.02 -1.50
C SER A 126 -13.20 -9.77 -0.50
N LYS A 127 -12.96 -8.84 0.43
CA LYS A 127 -13.94 -8.34 1.40
C LYS A 127 -14.27 -6.89 1.09
N ALA A 128 -15.44 -6.43 1.52
CA ALA A 128 -15.85 -5.03 1.41
C ALA A 128 -14.77 -4.09 1.97
N GLU A 129 -14.20 -4.39 3.14
CA GLU A 129 -13.14 -3.60 3.76
C GLU A 129 -11.89 -3.41 2.86
N TYR A 130 -11.55 -4.39 2.01
CA TYR A 130 -10.42 -4.27 1.08
C TYR A 130 -10.82 -3.50 -0.17
N LEU A 131 -12.06 -3.65 -0.63
CA LEU A 131 -12.57 -2.88 -1.77
C LEU A 131 -12.72 -1.40 -1.42
N ASP A 132 -13.19 -1.09 -0.21
CA ASP A 132 -13.29 0.26 0.32
C ASP A 132 -11.90 0.90 0.44
N GLU A 133 -10.89 0.13 0.83
CA GLU A 133 -9.49 0.59 0.89
C GLU A 133 -8.93 0.90 -0.50
N ILE A 134 -9.18 0.04 -1.49
CA ILE A 134 -8.81 0.29 -2.89
C ILE A 134 -9.51 1.52 -3.43
N GLU A 135 -10.81 1.68 -3.15
CA GLU A 135 -11.59 2.86 -3.54
C GLU A 135 -11.04 4.12 -2.88
N ARG A 136 -10.64 4.05 -1.61
CA ARG A 136 -10.00 5.15 -0.90
C ARG A 136 -8.69 5.56 -1.56
N ILE A 137 -7.84 4.60 -1.92
CA ILE A 137 -6.60 4.88 -2.69
C ILE A 137 -6.96 5.58 -4.01
N CYS A 138 -7.93 5.07 -4.77
CA CYS A 138 -8.36 5.67 -6.03
C CYS A 138 -8.82 7.12 -5.83
N LYS A 139 -9.66 7.39 -4.83
CA LYS A 139 -10.14 8.74 -4.49
C LYS A 139 -9.01 9.69 -4.09
N MET A 140 -7.95 9.19 -3.45
CA MET A 140 -6.78 10.02 -3.10
C MET A 140 -5.95 10.42 -4.31
N ILE A 141 -5.69 9.48 -5.22
CA ILE A 141 -4.72 9.68 -6.31
C ILE A 141 -5.35 10.10 -7.64
N ASN A 142 -6.67 10.00 -7.79
CA ASN A 142 -7.37 10.42 -9.00
C ASN A 142 -7.07 11.89 -9.34
N ARG A 143 -6.61 12.16 -10.56
CA ARG A 143 -6.22 13.49 -11.06
C ARG A 143 -7.23 14.00 -12.08
N ASP A 144 -8.35 14.53 -11.60
CA ASP A 144 -9.28 15.32 -12.42
C ASP A 144 -8.70 16.72 -12.71
N ASP A 145 -9.41 17.53 -13.49
CA ASP A 145 -8.94 18.84 -13.93
C ASP A 145 -8.61 19.79 -12.76
N GLU A 146 -9.36 19.68 -11.66
CA GLU A 146 -9.23 20.51 -10.46
C GLU A 146 -7.97 20.14 -9.65
N TYR A 147 -7.62 18.85 -9.57
CA TYR A 147 -6.53 18.34 -8.74
C TYR A 147 -5.38 17.71 -9.53
N LYS A 148 -5.27 18.04 -10.83
CA LYS A 148 -4.23 17.52 -11.74
C LYS A 148 -2.79 17.76 -11.28
N ASN A 149 -2.59 18.77 -10.44
CA ASN A 149 -1.30 19.17 -9.89
C ASN A 149 -1.00 18.52 -8.51
N SER A 150 -1.80 17.55 -8.07
CA SER A 150 -1.50 16.76 -6.88
C SER A 150 -0.14 16.08 -7.00
N THR A 151 0.64 16.08 -5.91
CA THR A 151 1.97 15.44 -5.87
C THR A 151 1.92 13.94 -5.56
N LEU A 152 0.74 13.38 -5.25
CA LEU A 152 0.61 11.93 -5.09
C LEU A 152 0.82 11.25 -6.44
N ASP A 153 1.90 10.48 -6.52
CA ASP A 153 2.35 9.79 -7.73
C ASP A 153 1.61 8.47 -7.91
N TYR A 154 1.42 7.69 -6.84
CA TYR A 154 0.71 6.40 -6.88
C TYR A 154 0.34 5.92 -5.48
N GLY A 155 -0.57 4.94 -5.43
CA GLY A 155 -0.93 4.22 -4.21
C GLY A 155 -0.65 2.73 -4.33
N ILE A 156 -0.37 2.07 -3.21
CA ILE A 156 -0.13 0.63 -3.15
C ILE A 156 -1.05 0.00 -2.11
N PHE A 157 -1.80 -1.02 -2.51
CA PHE A 157 -2.40 -1.97 -1.58
C PHE A 157 -1.52 -3.22 -1.55
N THR A 158 -0.80 -3.39 -0.44
CA THR A 158 0.07 -4.56 -0.25
C THR A 158 -0.51 -5.49 0.79
N PHE A 159 -0.40 -6.80 0.53
CA PHE A 159 -0.96 -7.81 1.41
C PHE A 159 -0.11 -9.06 1.53
N TYR A 160 -0.27 -9.72 2.67
CA TYR A 160 0.19 -11.07 2.91
C TYR A 160 -1.00 -12.03 3.00
N SER A 161 -0.87 -13.18 2.36
CA SER A 161 -1.87 -14.25 2.35
C SER A 161 -1.23 -15.54 2.82
N ASP A 162 -1.87 -16.25 3.73
CA ASP A 162 -1.58 -17.67 3.96
C ASP A 162 -2.83 -18.50 4.18
N ILE A 163 -2.73 -19.78 3.85
CA ILE A 163 -3.79 -20.76 4.02
C ILE A 163 -3.20 -22.10 4.46
N SER A 164 -3.97 -22.87 5.22
CA SER A 164 -3.57 -24.21 5.62
C SER A 164 -3.50 -25.19 4.44
N SER A 165 -2.77 -26.28 4.62
CA SER A 165 -2.70 -27.39 3.67
C SER A 165 -4.08 -27.99 3.35
N GLU A 166 -5.02 -27.93 4.30
CA GLU A 166 -6.39 -28.45 4.19
C GLU A 166 -7.37 -27.51 3.47
N ALA A 167 -6.97 -26.27 3.18
CA ALA A 167 -7.84 -25.32 2.52
C ALA A 167 -8.30 -25.83 1.15
N ARG A 168 -9.63 -25.94 0.95
CA ARG A 168 -10.24 -26.44 -0.31
C ARG A 168 -9.91 -25.59 -1.53
N LYS A 169 -9.84 -24.26 -1.34
CA LYS A 169 -9.49 -23.29 -2.38
C LYS A 169 -8.09 -22.74 -2.11
N LYS A 170 -7.19 -22.97 -3.07
CA LYS A 170 -5.76 -22.62 -3.01
C LYS A 170 -5.50 -21.18 -3.44
N LEU A 171 -4.29 -20.68 -3.17
CA LEU A 171 -3.93 -19.28 -3.44
C LEU A 171 -3.89 -18.95 -4.93
N ASP A 172 -3.58 -19.94 -5.78
CA ASP A 172 -3.59 -19.86 -7.24
C ASP A 172 -4.95 -19.43 -7.82
N LYS A 173 -6.05 -19.77 -7.13
CA LYS A 173 -7.40 -19.34 -7.48
C LYS A 173 -7.82 -18.07 -6.74
N ARG A 174 -7.41 -17.92 -5.49
CA ARG A 174 -7.82 -16.78 -4.64
C ARG A 174 -7.21 -15.46 -5.11
N ILE A 175 -5.91 -15.44 -5.39
CA ILE A 175 -5.20 -14.20 -5.74
C ILE A 175 -5.80 -13.60 -7.03
N PRO A 176 -5.95 -14.33 -8.15
CA PRO A 176 -6.55 -13.76 -9.35
C PRO A 176 -7.96 -13.21 -9.14
N GLU A 177 -8.78 -13.85 -8.30
CA GLU A 177 -10.11 -13.35 -7.98
C GLU A 177 -10.08 -12.05 -7.15
N ILE A 178 -9.13 -11.95 -6.21
CA ILE A 178 -8.91 -10.72 -5.43
C ILE A 178 -8.52 -9.59 -6.39
N ILE A 179 -7.52 -9.83 -7.24
CA ILE A 179 -7.03 -8.84 -8.21
C ILE A 179 -8.14 -8.42 -9.18
N ASN A 180 -8.89 -9.36 -9.75
CA ASN A 180 -10.01 -9.05 -10.63
C ASN A 180 -11.10 -8.20 -9.95
N ASN A 181 -11.33 -8.36 -8.65
CA ASN A 181 -12.27 -7.51 -7.93
C ASN A 181 -11.69 -6.12 -7.62
N PHE A 182 -10.38 -6.01 -7.40
CA PHE A 182 -9.71 -4.71 -7.28
C PHE A 182 -9.72 -3.96 -8.62
N ASP A 183 -9.47 -4.65 -9.73
CA ASP A 183 -9.51 -4.08 -11.07
C ASP A 183 -10.89 -3.49 -11.39
N LYS A 184 -11.98 -4.15 -10.98
CA LYS A 184 -13.35 -3.61 -11.13
C LYS A 184 -13.57 -2.30 -10.36
N VAL A 185 -12.88 -2.08 -9.25
CA VAL A 185 -12.97 -0.81 -8.51
C VAL A 185 -12.18 0.27 -9.25
N VAL A 186 -10.95 -0.03 -9.66
CA VAL A 186 -10.09 0.92 -10.41
C VAL A 186 -10.73 1.32 -11.74
N ALA A 187 -11.38 0.39 -12.43
CA ALA A 187 -12.04 0.62 -13.71
C ALA A 187 -13.20 1.63 -13.66
N LYS A 188 -13.65 2.04 -12.46
CA LYS A 188 -14.62 3.14 -12.30
C LYS A 188 -13.99 4.53 -12.50
N TYR A 189 -12.66 4.62 -12.59
CA TYR A 189 -11.90 5.86 -12.72
C TYR A 189 -11.18 5.90 -14.07
N ASP A 190 -11.55 6.85 -14.93
CA ASP A 190 -11.13 6.89 -16.34
C ASP A 190 -9.65 7.19 -16.58
N ASN A 191 -8.97 7.70 -15.56
CA ASN A 191 -7.58 8.19 -15.55
C ASN A 191 -6.70 7.43 -14.55
N LEU A 192 -7.15 6.27 -14.04
CA LEU A 192 -6.34 5.39 -13.19
C LEU A 192 -6.08 4.05 -13.87
N LYS A 193 -4.84 3.58 -13.75
CA LYS A 193 -4.45 2.23 -14.17
C LYS A 193 -3.93 1.46 -12.97
N SER A 194 -4.07 0.14 -13.03
CA SER A 194 -3.54 -0.78 -12.03
C SER A 194 -2.46 -1.67 -12.62
N SER A 195 -1.57 -2.13 -11.75
CA SER A 195 -0.68 -3.26 -12.04
C SER A 195 -0.47 -4.10 -10.78
N PHE A 196 -0.06 -5.35 -10.96
CA PHE A 196 0.17 -6.27 -9.86
C PHE A 196 1.59 -6.84 -9.91
N LYS A 197 2.27 -6.83 -8.76
CA LYS A 197 3.60 -7.41 -8.56
C LYS A 197 3.57 -8.37 -7.38
N GLY A 198 4.38 -9.42 -7.46
CA GLY A 198 4.35 -10.55 -6.54
C GLY A 198 3.32 -11.60 -6.95
N GLY A 199 2.68 -12.23 -5.97
CA GLY A 199 1.72 -13.30 -6.17
C GLY A 199 2.35 -14.69 -6.32
N GLU A 200 3.67 -14.81 -6.15
CA GLU A 200 4.34 -16.10 -6.14
C GLU A 200 3.81 -16.94 -4.96
N ILE A 201 3.44 -18.17 -5.26
CA ILE A 201 2.89 -19.09 -4.26
C ILE A 201 4.02 -19.93 -3.71
N ASN A 202 4.27 -19.74 -2.43
CA ASN A 202 5.27 -20.45 -1.69
C ASN A 202 4.61 -21.58 -0.90
N LYS A 203 5.07 -22.81 -1.13
CA LYS A 203 4.57 -24.01 -0.44
C LYS A 203 5.49 -24.38 0.71
N THR A 204 4.89 -24.73 1.84
CA THR A 204 5.62 -25.27 3.00
C THR A 204 5.03 -26.64 3.35
N GLN A 205 5.89 -27.67 3.42
CA GLN A 205 5.46 -29.08 3.52
C GLN A 205 4.47 -29.37 4.66
N SER A 206 4.49 -28.59 5.74
CA SER A 206 3.64 -28.79 6.92
C SER A 206 2.66 -27.65 7.21
N LYS A 207 2.73 -26.49 6.52
CA LYS A 207 1.95 -25.29 6.91
C LYS A 207 1.06 -24.71 5.81
N GLY A 208 1.08 -25.28 4.61
CA GLY A 208 0.24 -24.85 3.51
C GLY A 208 0.92 -23.85 2.57
N GLU A 209 0.16 -22.89 2.07
CA GLU A 209 0.57 -21.95 1.02
C GLU A 209 0.59 -20.54 1.57
N TRP A 210 1.58 -19.75 1.15
CA TRP A 210 1.61 -18.33 1.41
C TRP A 210 2.05 -17.54 0.18
N SER A 211 1.65 -16.27 0.12
CA SER A 211 2.00 -15.35 -0.96
C SER A 211 1.99 -13.90 -0.46
N ILE A 212 2.64 -13.03 -1.22
CA ILE A 212 2.71 -11.60 -0.98
C ILE A 212 2.28 -10.93 -2.27
N GLY A 213 1.42 -9.91 -2.19
CA GLY A 213 0.97 -9.16 -3.36
C GLY A 213 1.12 -7.66 -3.13
N CYS A 214 1.57 -6.95 -4.17
CA CYS A 214 1.54 -5.50 -4.25
C CYS A 214 0.66 -5.11 -5.43
N TYR A 215 -0.51 -4.55 -5.13
CA TYR A 215 -1.42 -4.00 -6.13
C TYR A 215 -1.20 -2.49 -6.20
N ILE A 216 -0.68 -2.03 -7.33
CA ILE A 216 -0.26 -0.65 -7.56
C ILE A 216 -1.34 0.05 -8.36
N ILE A 217 -1.70 1.26 -7.96
CA ILE A 217 -2.67 2.11 -8.63
C ILE A 217 -1.99 3.44 -8.89
N GLU A 218 -2.01 3.91 -10.13
CA GLU A 218 -1.34 5.15 -10.51
C GLU A 218 -2.16 5.93 -11.55
N PRO A 219 -2.08 7.27 -11.55
CA PRO A 219 -2.68 8.08 -12.59
C PRO A 219 -2.05 7.77 -13.95
N PHE A 220 -2.87 7.83 -14.99
CA PHE A 220 -2.40 7.88 -16.37
C PHE A 220 -3.19 8.94 -17.13
N TYR A 221 -2.48 9.72 -17.94
CA TYR A 221 -3.11 10.63 -18.87
C TYR A 221 -3.29 9.88 -20.18
N LYS A 222 -4.54 9.81 -20.67
CA LYS A 222 -4.84 9.34 -22.02
C LYS A 222 -4.38 10.37 -23.06
#